data_AF-A0A835NZN7-F1
#
_entry.id   AF-A0A835NZN7-F1
#
_cell.length_a   1.000
_cell.length_b   1.000
_cell.length_c   1.000
_cell.angle_alpha   90.00
_cell.angle_beta   90.00
_cell.angle_gamma   90.00
#
_symmetry.space_group_name_H-M   'P 1'
#
loop_
_entity.id
_entity.type
_entity.pdbx_description
1 polymer ?
#
loop_
_entity_poly.entity_id
_entity_poly.type
_entity_poly.pdbx_seq_one_letter_code
_entity_poly.pdbx_strand_id
1 'polypeptide(L)'
;MPLGAMTPGIPIFSPMMPYGTGLTPQPVQSTNSLSILEEQQRQQQQQQQAAQQSTNIVSTVNLGCKLDLKTIALRARNAEYNPKRFAAVIMRIREPRTTALIFSSGKMVCTGAKSEEQSRLAARKYARVVQKLGFPAKFLDFKIQNMVGSCDVKFPIRLEGLVLTHQQFSSYEPELFPGLIYRMIKPRIVLLIFVSGKVVLTGAKVRAEIYEAFENIYPILKGFRKTTYTANYTAETLHERERFTSLLDLT
;
A
#
# COMPACT_ATOMS: atom_id res chain seq x y z
N MET A 1 -30.97 57.74 14.45
CA MET A 1 -31.23 58.73 15.52
C MET A 1 -32.71 59.10 15.41
N PRO A 2 -33.54 58.95 16.45
CA PRO A 2 -33.30 59.27 17.87
C PRO A 2 -33.01 58.03 18.75
N LEU A 3 -32.17 58.11 19.80
CA LEU A 3 -32.44 58.37 21.25
C LEU A 3 -33.54 57.47 21.86
N GLY A 4 -33.40 56.75 22.99
CA GLY A 4 -32.37 56.63 24.04
C GLY A 4 -32.97 55.93 25.29
N ALA A 5 -32.11 55.62 26.28
CA ALA A 5 -32.37 55.26 27.71
C ALA A 5 -32.99 53.86 28.01
N MET A 6 -32.34 52.93 28.74
CA MET A 6 -32.00 52.82 30.18
C MET A 6 -33.13 52.28 31.10
N THR A 7 -32.84 51.11 31.72
CA THR A 7 -33.32 50.30 32.89
C THR A 7 -34.10 50.98 34.05
N PRO A 8 -34.58 50.32 35.16
CA PRO A 8 -34.49 48.90 35.64
C PRO A 8 -35.80 48.31 36.26
N GLY A 9 -35.79 47.05 36.73
CA GLY A 9 -36.80 46.53 37.66
C GLY A 9 -36.67 45.04 38.02
N ILE A 10 -36.09 44.75 39.19
CA ILE A 10 -36.16 43.44 39.87
C ILE A 10 -37.32 43.48 40.88
N PRO A 11 -38.10 42.40 41.04
CA PRO A 11 -38.22 41.87 42.39
C PRO A 11 -38.05 40.34 42.48
N ILE A 12 -37.57 40.00 43.67
CA ILE A 12 -37.35 38.72 44.33
C ILE A 12 -38.68 37.95 44.48
N PHE A 13 -38.68 36.63 44.28
CA PHE A 13 -39.10 35.59 45.26
C PHE A 13 -39.13 34.21 44.59
N SER A 14 -38.29 33.29 45.08
CA SER A 14 -38.36 31.86 44.79
C SER A 14 -39.50 31.21 45.59
N PRO A 15 -40.23 30.22 45.04
CA PRO A 15 -40.94 29.25 45.84
C PRO A 15 -40.09 27.98 46.03
N MET A 16 -40.10 27.48 47.26
CA MET A 16 -39.52 26.22 47.69
C MET A 16 -40.09 25.02 46.93
N MET A 17 -39.24 24.01 46.70
CA MET A 17 -39.63 22.66 46.27
C MET A 17 -39.86 21.77 47.51
N PRO A 18 -40.95 20.98 47.58
CA PRO A 18 -41.06 19.92 48.57
C PRO A 18 -40.22 18.70 48.14
N TYR A 19 -39.47 18.15 49.10
CA TYR A 19 -38.75 16.88 48.96
C TYR A 19 -39.75 15.73 48.79
N GLY A 20 -39.52 14.87 47.79
CA GLY A 20 -40.31 13.67 47.53
C GLY A 20 -39.56 12.67 46.65
N THR A 21 -38.81 11.78 47.32
CA THR A 21 -38.54 10.37 46.98
C THR A 21 -38.51 9.92 45.52
N GLY A 22 -37.31 9.53 45.07
CA GLY A 22 -37.09 8.27 44.35
C GLY A 22 -37.39 8.23 42.85
N LEU A 23 -36.42 7.69 42.10
CA LEU A 23 -36.42 7.38 40.66
C LEU A 23 -36.07 8.55 39.74
N THR A 24 -34.78 8.65 39.45
CA THR A 24 -34.24 9.40 38.31
C THR A 24 -34.87 8.88 37.00
N PRO A 25 -35.41 9.76 36.13
CA PRO A 25 -35.76 9.36 34.77
C PRO A 25 -34.47 9.05 33.99
N GLN A 26 -34.38 7.86 33.40
CA GLN A 26 -33.29 7.55 32.47
C GLN A 26 -33.39 8.42 31.22
N PRO A 27 -32.26 8.93 30.69
CA PRO A 27 -32.27 9.57 29.39
C PRO A 27 -32.58 8.53 28.32
N VAL A 28 -33.54 8.85 27.47
CA VAL A 28 -33.91 8.09 26.28
C VAL A 28 -32.66 7.87 25.42
N GLN A 29 -32.29 6.60 25.22
CA GLN A 29 -31.22 6.19 24.31
C GLN A 29 -31.65 6.48 22.87
N SER A 30 -31.37 7.69 22.41
CA SER A 30 -31.54 8.07 21.01
C SER A 30 -30.24 8.68 20.53
N THR A 31 -29.33 7.84 20.03
CA THR A 31 -28.34 8.13 18.97
C THR A 31 -27.34 6.97 18.88
N ASN A 32 -27.39 6.13 17.84
CA ASN A 32 -26.22 5.32 17.46
C ASN A 32 -26.19 4.91 15.98
N SER A 33 -27.00 5.53 15.13
CA SER A 33 -26.91 5.33 13.68
C SER A 33 -25.84 6.22 13.02
N LEU A 34 -25.59 7.42 13.56
CA LEU A 34 -24.57 8.35 13.04
C LEU A 34 -23.13 7.90 13.36
N SER A 35 -22.87 7.32 14.54
CA SER A 35 -21.55 6.83 14.96
C SER A 35 -21.06 5.64 14.12
N ILE A 36 -21.97 4.71 13.77
CA ILE A 36 -21.65 3.52 12.97
C ILE A 36 -21.28 3.91 11.52
N LEU A 37 -22.01 4.86 10.93
CA LEU A 37 -21.73 5.33 9.57
C LEU A 37 -20.40 6.10 9.49
N GLU A 38 -20.08 6.91 10.50
CA GLU A 38 -18.80 7.61 10.58
C GLU A 38 -17.64 6.65 10.84
N GLU A 39 -17.80 5.62 11.67
CA GLU A 39 -16.81 4.56 11.83
C GLU A 39 -16.62 3.72 10.56
N GLN A 40 -17.69 3.40 9.84
CA GLN A 40 -17.61 2.72 8.54
C GLN A 40 -16.89 3.60 7.49
N GLN A 41 -17.19 4.90 7.45
CA GLN A 41 -16.51 5.84 6.56
C GLN A 41 -15.03 6.02 6.92
N ARG A 42 -14.67 6.06 8.22
CA ARG A 42 -13.26 6.10 8.66
C ARG A 42 -12.53 4.80 8.34
N GLN A 43 -13.18 3.65 8.47
CA GLN A 43 -12.60 2.36 8.08
C GLN A 43 -12.38 2.27 6.57
N GLN A 44 -13.33 2.75 5.75
CA GLN A 44 -13.17 2.86 4.30
C GLN A 44 -12.05 3.84 3.91
N GLN A 45 -11.98 5.02 4.57
CA GLN A 45 -10.89 5.98 4.35
C GLN A 45 -9.52 5.43 4.80
N GLN A 46 -9.45 4.68 5.89
CA GLN A 46 -8.20 4.03 6.33
C GLN A 46 -7.77 2.92 5.36
N GLN A 47 -8.71 2.14 4.82
CA GLN A 47 -8.43 1.19 3.74
C GLN A 47 -7.87 1.87 2.49
N GLN A 48 -8.39 3.05 2.13
CA GLN A 48 -7.91 3.83 1.00
C GLN A 48 -6.57 4.55 1.27
N GLN A 49 -6.30 4.99 2.51
CA GLN A 49 -5.03 5.65 2.87
C GLN A 49 -3.88 4.68 3.15
N ALA A 50 -4.15 3.45 3.60
CA ALA A 50 -3.12 2.39 3.70
C ALA A 50 -2.55 1.99 2.32
N ALA A 51 -3.29 2.29 1.25
CA ALA A 51 -2.93 1.98 -0.13
C ALA A 51 -2.18 3.13 -0.83
N GLN A 52 -1.14 3.71 -0.22
CA GLN A 52 -0.17 4.50 -1.01
C GLN A 52 0.60 3.52 -1.93
N GLN A 53 -0.05 3.15 -3.04
CA GLN A 53 0.40 2.06 -3.88
C GLN A 53 1.46 2.55 -4.86
N SER A 54 2.73 2.18 -4.61
CA SER A 54 3.75 2.36 -5.64
C SER A 54 3.57 1.27 -6.68
N THR A 55 3.22 1.66 -7.91
CA THR A 55 3.06 0.74 -9.02
C THR A 55 4.28 0.78 -9.95
N ASN A 56 4.69 -0.38 -10.45
CA ASN A 56 5.68 -0.50 -11.52
C ASN A 56 5.09 -1.33 -12.64
N ILE A 57 5.20 -0.83 -13.87
CA ILE A 57 4.60 -1.44 -15.04
C ILE A 57 5.69 -1.92 -15.98
N VAL A 58 5.50 -3.15 -16.44
CA VAL A 58 6.27 -3.77 -17.51
C VAL A 58 5.37 -3.87 -18.73
N SER A 59 5.81 -3.29 -19.83
CA SER A 59 5.11 -3.35 -21.11
C SER A 59 6.03 -3.82 -22.22
N THR A 60 5.45 -4.35 -23.27
CA THR A 60 6.15 -4.69 -24.52
C THR A 60 5.58 -3.92 -25.68
N VAL A 61 6.40 -3.70 -26.69
CA VAL A 61 6.00 -3.16 -27.99
C VAL A 61 6.86 -3.80 -29.07
N ASN A 62 6.30 -3.91 -30.27
CA ASN A 62 6.98 -4.39 -31.46
C ASN A 62 7.32 -3.21 -32.37
N LEU A 63 8.60 -3.05 -32.70
CA LEU A 63 9.10 -2.00 -33.60
C LEU A 63 8.95 -2.39 -35.08
N GLY A 64 8.63 -3.64 -35.39
CA GLY A 64 8.26 -4.08 -36.74
C GLY A 64 9.40 -4.12 -37.76
N CYS A 65 10.66 -4.04 -37.31
CA CYS A 65 11.84 -4.13 -38.16
C CYS A 65 13.02 -4.76 -37.40
N LYS A 66 13.98 -5.33 -38.14
CA LYS A 66 15.26 -5.77 -37.56
C LYS A 66 16.10 -4.56 -37.22
N LEU A 67 16.81 -4.64 -36.10
CA LEU A 67 17.62 -3.56 -35.56
C LEU A 67 19.07 -4.00 -35.40
N ASP A 68 19.98 -3.17 -35.92
CA ASP A 68 21.39 -3.31 -35.59
C ASP A 68 21.67 -2.62 -34.24
N LEU A 69 21.80 -3.47 -33.22
CA LEU A 69 22.02 -3.05 -31.84
C LEU A 69 23.34 -2.29 -31.65
N LYS A 70 24.38 -2.61 -32.43
CA LYS A 70 25.67 -1.89 -32.34
C LYS A 70 25.53 -0.45 -32.80
N THR A 71 24.88 -0.24 -33.95
CA THR A 71 24.60 1.11 -34.46
C THR A 71 23.75 1.92 -33.49
N ILE A 72 22.73 1.30 -32.86
CA ILE A 72 21.90 1.98 -31.85
C ILE A 72 22.76 2.38 -30.65
N ALA A 73 23.56 1.47 -30.09
CA ALA A 73 24.38 1.76 -28.92
C ALA A 73 25.44 2.84 -29.17
N LEU A 74 26.03 2.87 -30.36
CA LEU A 74 27.06 3.86 -30.73
C LEU A 74 26.48 5.28 -30.88
N ARG A 75 25.25 5.39 -31.42
CA ARG A 75 24.65 6.68 -31.82
C ARG A 75 23.63 7.22 -30.82
N ALA A 76 23.01 6.36 -30.01
CA ALA A 76 22.03 6.77 -29.02
C ALA A 76 22.72 7.24 -27.73
N ARG A 77 22.19 8.33 -27.15
CA ARG A 77 22.61 8.77 -25.81
C ARG A 77 22.03 7.83 -24.75
N ASN A 78 22.78 7.57 -23.69
CA ASN A 78 22.34 6.73 -22.56
C ASN A 78 21.87 5.34 -23.00
N ALA A 79 22.58 4.74 -23.95
CA ALA A 79 22.38 3.37 -24.41
C ALA A 79 23.61 2.54 -24.08
N GLU A 80 23.39 1.38 -23.45
CA GLU A 80 24.42 0.42 -23.08
C GLU A 80 24.18 -0.88 -23.86
N TYR A 81 25.25 -1.47 -24.41
CA TYR A 81 25.15 -2.75 -25.10
C TYR A 81 26.40 -3.59 -24.86
N ASN A 82 26.21 -4.76 -24.25
CA ASN A 82 27.24 -5.77 -24.10
C ASN A 82 26.65 -7.15 -24.46
N PRO A 83 26.81 -7.61 -25.72
CA PRO A 83 26.19 -8.86 -26.18
C PRO A 83 26.66 -10.11 -25.44
N LYS A 84 27.87 -10.10 -24.85
CA LYS A 84 28.36 -11.22 -24.03
C LYS A 84 27.60 -11.35 -22.71
N ARG A 85 27.10 -10.22 -22.18
CA ARG A 85 26.33 -10.17 -20.93
C ARG A 85 24.84 -10.31 -21.18
N PHE A 86 24.31 -9.58 -22.16
CA PHE A 86 22.88 -9.53 -22.44
C PHE A 86 22.61 -9.12 -23.89
N ALA A 87 21.80 -9.91 -24.59
CA ALA A 87 21.53 -9.76 -26.03
C ALA A 87 20.51 -8.65 -26.37
N ALA A 88 20.53 -7.52 -25.66
CA ALA A 88 19.67 -6.37 -25.89
C ALA A 88 20.38 -5.06 -25.55
N VAL A 89 20.00 -3.98 -26.24
CA VAL A 89 20.41 -2.62 -25.88
C VAL A 89 19.57 -2.16 -24.69
N ILE A 90 20.24 -1.66 -23.65
CA ILE A 90 19.60 -1.04 -22.49
C ILE A 90 19.61 0.46 -22.73
N MET A 91 18.45 1.08 -22.90
CA MET A 91 18.30 2.52 -23.10
C MET A 91 17.51 3.14 -21.96
N ARG A 92 17.92 4.32 -21.47
CA ARG A 92 17.26 5.00 -20.34
C ARG A 92 16.86 6.43 -20.68
N ILE A 93 15.66 6.82 -20.24
CA ILE A 93 15.20 8.22 -20.30
C ILE A 93 14.76 8.68 -18.90
N ARG A 94 14.85 9.99 -18.66
CA ARG A 94 14.51 10.60 -17.36
C ARG A 94 13.02 10.88 -17.18
N GLU A 95 12.30 11.15 -18.27
CA GLU A 95 10.90 11.56 -18.21
C GLU A 95 10.04 10.87 -19.28
N PRO A 96 9.16 9.92 -18.90
CA PRO A 96 9.08 9.27 -17.59
C PRO A 96 10.35 8.46 -17.26
N ARG A 97 10.78 8.43 -16.00
CA ARG A 97 12.00 7.68 -15.58
C ARG A 97 11.80 6.19 -15.82
N THR A 98 12.34 5.71 -16.93
CA THR A 98 12.08 4.36 -17.43
C THR A 98 13.34 3.76 -18.05
N THR A 99 13.29 2.47 -18.31
CA THR A 99 14.34 1.74 -19.04
C THR A 99 13.70 0.88 -20.11
N ALA A 100 14.26 0.93 -21.32
CA ALA A 100 13.90 0.04 -22.42
C ALA A 100 14.99 -0.99 -22.66
N LEU A 101 14.57 -2.22 -22.92
CA LEU A 101 15.40 -3.31 -23.43
C LEU A 101 14.99 -3.53 -24.89
N ILE A 102 15.89 -3.23 -25.83
CA ILE A 102 15.62 -3.30 -27.27
C ILE A 102 16.38 -4.50 -27.86
N PHE A 103 15.64 -5.41 -28.46
CA PHE A 103 16.18 -6.64 -29.06
C PHE A 103 16.37 -6.47 -30.57
N SER A 104 17.31 -7.23 -31.15
CA SER A 104 17.60 -7.19 -32.60
C SER A 104 16.41 -7.56 -33.47
N SER A 105 15.44 -8.29 -32.92
CA SER A 105 14.17 -8.65 -33.56
C SER A 105 13.19 -7.48 -33.72
N GLY A 106 13.46 -6.33 -33.11
CA GLY A 106 12.53 -5.21 -33.03
C GLY A 106 11.57 -5.29 -31.84
N LYS A 107 11.58 -6.39 -31.07
CA LYS A 107 10.86 -6.41 -29.79
C LYS A 107 11.52 -5.43 -28.81
N MET A 108 10.71 -4.70 -28.06
CA MET A 108 11.15 -3.81 -27.01
C MET A 108 10.35 -4.04 -25.73
N VAL A 109 11.03 -4.16 -24.60
CA VAL A 109 10.44 -4.21 -23.26
C VAL A 109 10.67 -2.87 -22.58
N CYS A 110 9.65 -2.26 -21.98
CA CYS A 110 9.74 -1.00 -21.25
C CYS A 110 9.33 -1.21 -19.79
N THR A 111 10.16 -0.76 -18.85
CA THR A 111 9.96 -0.91 -17.40
C THR A 111 10.20 0.39 -16.64
N GLY A 112 9.69 0.47 -15.41
CA GLY A 112 9.90 1.59 -14.48
C GLY A 112 8.81 2.67 -14.50
N ALA A 113 7.81 2.53 -15.38
CA ALA A 113 6.68 3.45 -15.43
C ALA A 113 5.72 3.20 -14.26
N LYS A 114 5.11 4.27 -13.73
CA LYS A 114 4.15 4.18 -12.61
C LYS A 114 2.71 4.07 -13.09
N SER A 115 2.40 4.51 -14.30
CA SER A 115 1.06 4.39 -14.89
C SER A 115 1.12 3.82 -16.31
N GLU A 116 0.02 3.23 -16.77
CA GLU A 116 -0.07 2.63 -18.11
C GLU A 116 0.17 3.68 -19.19
N GLU A 117 -0.37 4.89 -18.98
CA GLU A 117 -0.15 6.07 -19.82
C GLU A 117 1.32 6.46 -19.87
N GLN A 118 2.00 6.54 -18.72
CA GLN A 118 3.44 6.81 -18.67
C GLN A 118 4.24 5.72 -19.39
N SER A 119 3.85 4.45 -19.24
CA SER A 119 4.50 3.33 -19.92
C SER A 119 4.36 3.43 -21.43
N ARG A 120 3.15 3.74 -21.92
CA ARG A 120 2.88 3.94 -23.34
C ARG A 120 3.63 5.15 -23.89
N LEU A 121 3.64 6.27 -23.16
CA LEU A 121 4.37 7.48 -23.54
C LEU A 121 5.88 7.20 -23.63
N ALA A 122 6.46 6.54 -22.63
CA ALA A 122 7.86 6.17 -22.62
C ALA A 122 8.21 5.25 -23.80
N ALA A 123 7.43 4.20 -24.02
CA ALA A 123 7.60 3.29 -25.16
C ALA A 123 7.56 4.03 -26.51
N ARG A 124 6.66 5.01 -26.68
CA ARG A 124 6.62 5.87 -27.87
C ARG A 124 7.86 6.75 -28.01
N LYS A 125 8.38 7.30 -26.91
CA LYS A 125 9.63 8.08 -26.91
C LYS A 125 10.81 7.21 -27.36
N TYR A 126 10.93 5.98 -26.87
CA TYR A 126 11.96 5.04 -27.31
C TYR A 126 11.83 4.70 -28.80
N ALA A 127 10.63 4.38 -29.28
CA ALA A 127 10.39 4.13 -30.70
C ALA A 127 10.80 5.34 -31.57
N ARG A 128 10.52 6.57 -31.10
CA ARG A 128 10.91 7.81 -31.79
C ARG A 128 12.43 8.01 -31.82
N VAL A 129 13.15 7.63 -30.78
CA VAL A 129 14.63 7.65 -30.78
C VAL A 129 15.15 6.69 -31.86
N VAL A 130 14.63 5.46 -31.92
CA VAL A 130 15.02 4.47 -32.93
C VAL A 130 14.73 4.97 -34.35
N GLN A 131 13.58 5.61 -34.58
CA GLN A 131 13.27 6.26 -35.87
C GLN A 131 14.29 7.34 -36.25
N LYS A 132 14.67 8.21 -35.30
CA LYS A 132 15.65 9.28 -35.54
C LYS A 132 17.05 8.76 -35.86
N LEU A 133 17.35 7.51 -35.52
CA LEU A 133 18.61 6.85 -35.89
C LEU A 133 18.60 6.29 -37.33
N GLY A 134 17.46 6.34 -38.02
CA GLY A 134 17.31 5.91 -39.41
C GLY A 134 16.66 4.53 -39.59
N PHE A 135 16.18 3.90 -38.51
CA PHE A 135 15.46 2.64 -38.62
C PHE A 135 13.97 2.88 -38.92
N PRO A 136 13.34 2.09 -39.80
CA PRO A 136 11.91 2.21 -40.13
C PRO A 136 11.01 1.61 -39.03
N ALA A 137 11.23 2.00 -37.77
CA ALA A 137 10.53 1.48 -36.61
C ALA A 137 9.08 2.01 -36.55
N LYS A 138 8.16 1.10 -36.25
CA LYS A 138 6.73 1.35 -36.02
C LYS A 138 6.41 1.17 -34.53
N PHE A 139 5.19 1.53 -34.12
CA PHE A 139 4.72 1.30 -32.76
C PHE A 139 3.55 0.33 -32.81
N LEU A 140 3.86 -0.97 -32.73
CA LEU A 140 2.90 -2.06 -32.91
C LEU A 140 2.77 -2.88 -31.62
N ASP A 141 1.62 -3.52 -31.43
CA ASP A 141 1.39 -4.53 -30.39
C ASP A 141 1.77 -4.08 -28.95
N PHE A 142 1.48 -2.82 -28.62
CA PHE A 142 1.71 -2.34 -27.25
C PHE A 142 0.84 -3.11 -26.27
N LYS A 143 1.47 -3.76 -25.29
CA LYS A 143 0.79 -4.59 -24.30
C LYS A 143 1.42 -4.48 -22.92
N ILE A 144 0.58 -4.35 -21.89
CA ILE A 144 1.01 -4.52 -20.50
C ILE A 144 1.25 -6.00 -20.24
N GLN A 145 2.45 -6.34 -19.78
CA GLN A 145 2.85 -7.71 -19.46
C GLN A 145 2.73 -8.01 -17.98
N ASN A 146 3.07 -7.03 -17.14
CA ASN A 146 2.98 -7.16 -15.68
C ASN A 146 2.81 -5.79 -15.03
N MET A 147 2.05 -5.76 -13.95
CA MET A 147 1.91 -4.65 -13.02
C MET A 147 2.29 -5.17 -11.63
N VAL A 148 3.21 -4.45 -10.99
CA VAL A 148 3.64 -4.72 -9.62
C VAL A 148 3.09 -3.60 -8.75
N GLY A 149 2.27 -3.93 -7.76
CA GLY A 149 1.81 -3.01 -6.73
C GLY A 149 2.56 -3.25 -5.42
N SER A 150 2.76 -2.21 -4.62
CA SER A 150 3.20 -2.37 -3.24
C SER A 150 2.34 -1.51 -2.34
N CYS A 151 1.92 -2.03 -1.20
CA CYS A 151 1.16 -1.31 -0.18
C CYS A 151 1.72 -1.64 1.21
N ASP A 152 1.25 -0.91 2.21
CA ASP A 152 1.66 -1.08 3.60
C ASP A 152 0.41 -1.08 4.47
N VAL A 153 0.11 -2.21 5.12
CA VAL A 153 -1.08 -2.34 5.98
C VAL A 153 -0.93 -1.62 7.32
N LYS A 154 0.24 -1.05 7.62
CA LYS A 154 0.52 -0.23 8.82
C LYS A 154 0.41 -0.98 10.15
N PHE A 155 0.55 -2.31 10.13
CA PHE A 155 0.67 -3.11 11.34
C PHE A 155 1.55 -4.34 11.11
N PRO A 156 2.27 -4.81 12.15
CA PRO A 156 3.09 -6.01 12.04
C PRO A 156 2.23 -7.28 11.95
N ILE A 157 2.71 -8.27 11.17
CA ILE A 157 1.98 -9.51 10.85
C ILE A 157 2.75 -10.72 11.39
N ARG A 158 2.04 -11.67 12.01
CA ARG A 158 2.57 -12.98 12.46
C ARG A 158 2.55 -13.97 11.30
N LEU A 159 3.65 -14.04 10.54
CA LEU A 159 3.75 -14.87 9.34
C LEU A 159 3.73 -16.37 9.65
N GLU A 160 4.24 -16.77 10.81
CA GLU A 160 4.27 -18.15 11.29
C GLU A 160 2.84 -18.70 11.45
N GLY A 161 1.94 -17.89 12.03
CA GLY A 161 0.53 -18.24 12.12
C GLY A 161 -0.13 -18.29 10.74
N LEU A 162 0.19 -17.33 9.87
CA LEU A 162 -0.39 -17.24 8.54
C LEU A 162 -0.04 -18.47 7.67
N VAL A 163 1.23 -18.90 7.66
CA VAL A 163 1.64 -20.09 6.88
C VAL A 163 1.03 -21.37 7.42
N LEU A 164 0.86 -21.50 8.74
CA LEU A 164 0.22 -22.67 9.35
C LEU A 164 -1.26 -22.78 8.94
N THR A 165 -1.99 -21.67 8.94
CA THR A 165 -3.42 -21.67 8.57
C THR A 165 -3.63 -21.70 7.04
N HIS A 166 -2.78 -21.03 6.26
CA HIS A 166 -2.89 -20.92 4.80
C HIS A 166 -1.79 -21.72 4.05
N GLN A 167 -1.41 -22.89 4.56
CA GLN A 167 -0.28 -23.68 4.06
C GLN A 167 -0.37 -24.00 2.56
N GLN A 168 -1.57 -24.29 2.05
CA GLN A 168 -1.78 -24.63 0.63
C GLN A 168 -1.46 -23.47 -0.33
N PHE A 169 -1.53 -22.23 0.15
CA PHE A 169 -1.30 -21.03 -0.65
C PHE A 169 0.01 -20.33 -0.30
N SER A 170 0.66 -20.72 0.80
CA SER A 170 1.74 -19.95 1.42
C SER A 170 3.04 -20.73 1.46
N SER A 171 4.16 -20.04 1.29
CA SER A 171 5.50 -20.58 1.53
C SER A 171 6.31 -19.55 2.30
N TYR A 172 6.89 -19.94 3.44
CA TYR A 172 7.67 -19.06 4.29
C TYR A 172 8.89 -19.79 4.85
N GLU A 173 10.06 -19.42 4.33
CA GLU A 173 11.36 -19.97 4.70
C GLU A 173 12.31 -18.79 4.99
N PRO A 174 12.31 -18.24 6.23
CA PRO A 174 12.97 -16.96 6.54
C PRO A 174 14.48 -16.97 6.25
N GLU A 175 15.12 -18.13 6.34
CA GLU A 175 16.53 -18.33 6.00
C GLU A 175 16.83 -18.16 4.50
N LEU A 176 15.85 -18.44 3.64
CA LEU A 176 15.97 -18.30 2.18
C LEU A 176 15.42 -16.96 1.69
N PHE A 177 14.31 -16.50 2.27
CA PHE A 177 13.66 -15.26 1.90
C PHE A 177 12.88 -14.67 3.09
N PRO A 178 13.08 -13.37 3.43
CA PRO A 178 12.50 -12.78 4.64
C PRO A 178 10.98 -12.54 4.59
N GLY A 179 10.33 -12.70 3.44
CA GLY A 179 8.89 -12.52 3.28
C GLY A 179 8.15 -13.84 3.08
N LEU A 180 6.85 -13.87 3.38
CA LEU A 180 5.97 -14.99 3.03
C LEU A 180 5.49 -14.82 1.58
N ILE A 181 5.59 -15.88 0.78
CA ILE A 181 5.08 -15.94 -0.59
C ILE A 181 3.67 -16.52 -0.54
N TYR A 182 2.67 -15.71 -0.89
CA TYR A 182 1.27 -16.13 -0.95
C TYR A 182 0.79 -16.19 -2.39
N ARG A 183 0.25 -17.33 -2.82
CA ARG A 183 -0.24 -17.58 -4.18
C ARG A 183 -1.76 -17.54 -4.17
N MET A 184 -2.32 -16.39 -4.56
CA MET A 184 -3.77 -16.23 -4.71
C MET A 184 -4.23 -16.84 -6.04
N ILE A 185 -5.30 -17.63 -5.98
CA ILE A 185 -5.87 -18.29 -7.17
C ILE A 185 -6.73 -17.31 -7.98
N LYS A 186 -7.56 -16.51 -7.31
CA LYS A 186 -8.48 -15.56 -7.92
C LYS A 186 -8.43 -14.19 -7.21
N PRO A 187 -7.98 -13.12 -7.90
CA PRO A 187 -7.27 -13.13 -9.18
C PRO A 187 -5.92 -13.87 -9.05
N ARG A 188 -5.34 -14.34 -10.18
CA ARG A 188 -4.09 -15.10 -10.17
C ARG A 188 -2.90 -14.18 -9.90
N ILE A 189 -2.61 -13.94 -8.62
CA ILE A 189 -1.61 -12.97 -8.14
C ILE A 189 -0.69 -13.64 -7.13
N VAL A 190 0.58 -13.24 -7.14
CA VAL A 190 1.55 -13.61 -6.11
C VAL A 190 1.77 -12.40 -5.21
N LEU A 191 1.65 -12.61 -3.90
CA LEU A 191 1.90 -11.60 -2.89
C LEU A 191 3.17 -11.96 -2.10
N LEU A 192 4.00 -10.97 -1.84
CA LEU A 192 5.13 -11.05 -0.92
C LEU A 192 4.76 -10.24 0.32
N ILE A 193 4.54 -10.91 1.44
CA ILE A 193 4.05 -10.32 2.68
C ILE A 193 5.21 -10.30 3.69
N PHE A 194 5.52 -9.12 4.22
CA PHE A 194 6.60 -8.96 5.18
C PHE A 194 6.06 -8.78 6.60
N VAL A 195 6.83 -9.20 7.61
CA VAL A 195 6.50 -9.04 9.04
C VAL A 195 6.17 -7.59 9.39
N SER A 196 6.77 -6.62 8.69
CA SER A 196 6.55 -5.19 8.88
C SER A 196 5.16 -4.68 8.47
N GLY A 197 4.36 -5.47 7.75
CA GLY A 197 3.10 -5.03 7.16
C GLY A 197 3.22 -4.54 5.72
N LYS A 198 4.43 -4.47 5.17
CA LYS A 198 4.62 -4.21 3.74
C LYS A 198 4.16 -5.42 2.92
N VAL A 199 3.45 -5.17 1.84
CA VAL A 199 2.97 -6.18 0.90
C VAL A 199 3.33 -5.76 -0.52
N VAL A 200 3.84 -6.71 -1.30
CA VAL A 200 4.11 -6.53 -2.74
C VAL A 200 3.24 -7.50 -3.52
N LEU A 201 2.48 -7.02 -4.49
CA LEU A 201 1.61 -7.80 -5.36
C LEU A 201 2.20 -7.80 -6.78
N THR A 202 2.34 -8.97 -7.39
CA THR A 202 2.88 -9.13 -8.76
C THR A 202 2.12 -10.19 -9.53
N GLY A 203 2.13 -10.09 -10.86
CA GLY A 203 1.44 -11.00 -11.77
C GLY A 203 0.17 -10.43 -12.39
N ALA A 204 -0.24 -9.22 -11.97
CA ALA A 204 -1.40 -8.53 -12.52
C ALA A 204 -1.13 -8.01 -13.93
N LYS A 205 -2.13 -8.03 -14.80
CA LYS A 205 -2.10 -7.38 -16.12
C LYS A 205 -2.90 -6.11 -16.16
N VAL A 206 -3.88 -5.97 -15.26
CA VAL A 206 -4.71 -4.78 -15.13
C VAL A 206 -4.73 -4.32 -13.67
N ARG A 207 -4.90 -3.01 -13.46
CA ARG A 207 -4.87 -2.43 -12.12
C ARG A 207 -5.96 -2.97 -11.19
N ALA A 208 -7.13 -3.30 -11.75
CA ALA A 208 -8.27 -3.85 -10.99
C ALA A 208 -7.90 -5.14 -10.23
N GLU A 209 -7.10 -6.03 -10.85
CA GLU A 209 -6.65 -7.29 -10.22
C GLU A 209 -5.79 -7.02 -8.96
N ILE A 210 -5.04 -5.92 -8.92
CA ILE A 210 -4.24 -5.53 -7.75
C ILE A 210 -5.16 -5.09 -6.61
N TYR A 211 -6.20 -4.30 -6.91
CA TYR A 211 -7.16 -3.86 -5.90
C TYR A 211 -7.97 -5.04 -5.35
N GLU A 212 -8.51 -5.90 -6.22
CA GLU A 212 -9.24 -7.10 -5.82
C GLU A 212 -8.37 -8.04 -4.97
N ALA A 213 -7.11 -8.27 -5.37
CA ALA A 213 -6.18 -9.09 -4.59
C ALA A 213 -5.90 -8.49 -3.20
N PHE A 214 -5.79 -7.16 -3.11
CA PHE A 214 -5.59 -6.49 -1.84
C PHE A 214 -6.82 -6.58 -0.94
N GLU A 215 -8.02 -6.35 -1.47
CA GLU A 215 -9.29 -6.48 -0.75
C GLU A 215 -9.49 -7.90 -0.20
N ASN A 216 -9.13 -8.92 -0.98
CA ASN A 216 -9.22 -10.32 -0.57
C ASN A 216 -8.23 -10.68 0.54
N ILE A 217 -6.98 -10.18 0.48
CA ILE A 217 -5.95 -10.56 1.46
C ILE A 217 -6.03 -9.74 2.75
N TYR A 218 -6.47 -8.48 2.68
CA TYR A 218 -6.49 -7.56 3.83
C TYR A 218 -7.18 -8.12 5.09
N PRO A 219 -8.41 -8.69 5.04
CA PRO A 219 -9.05 -9.24 6.24
C PRO A 219 -8.28 -10.42 6.84
N ILE A 220 -7.64 -11.24 5.99
CA ILE A 220 -6.78 -12.34 6.43
C ILE A 220 -5.58 -11.75 7.20
N LEU A 221 -4.86 -10.78 6.62
CA LEU A 221 -3.71 -10.14 7.28
C LEU A 221 -4.08 -9.49 8.61
N LYS A 222 -5.25 -8.85 8.68
CA LYS A 222 -5.77 -8.23 9.91
C LYS A 222 -5.96 -9.26 11.03
N GLY A 223 -6.39 -10.47 10.70
CA GLY A 223 -6.52 -11.59 11.65
C GLY A 223 -5.19 -12.07 12.24
N PHE A 224 -4.07 -11.87 11.53
CA PHE A 224 -2.72 -12.22 11.98
C PHE A 224 -1.91 -11.03 12.47
N ARG A 225 -2.55 -9.89 12.78
CA ARG A 225 -1.87 -8.73 13.36
C ARG A 225 -1.17 -9.13 14.66
N LYS A 226 0.12 -8.81 14.81
CA LYS A 226 0.82 -8.96 16.09
C LYS A 226 0.25 -7.92 17.06
N THR A 227 -0.37 -8.37 18.14
CA THR A 227 -0.67 -7.50 19.27
C THR A 227 0.65 -7.16 19.93
N THR A 228 1.08 -5.90 19.84
CA THR A 228 2.16 -5.41 20.68
C THR A 228 1.61 -5.38 22.09
N TYR A 229 1.80 -6.46 22.86
CA TYR A 229 1.77 -6.33 24.32
C TYR A 229 2.97 -5.45 24.65
N THR A 230 2.76 -4.13 24.74
CA THR A 230 3.62 -3.30 25.57
C THR A 230 3.58 -3.95 26.95
N ALA A 231 4.68 -4.61 27.30
CA ALA A 231 4.89 -5.15 28.62
C ALA A 231 4.91 -3.99 29.62
N ASN A 232 3.74 -3.54 30.05
CA ASN A 232 3.59 -2.71 31.24
C ASN A 232 3.54 -3.57 32.52
N TYR A 233 3.81 -4.88 32.42
CA TYR A 233 3.72 -5.84 33.52
C TYR A 233 5.01 -6.06 34.33
N THR A 234 6.02 -5.20 34.21
CA THR A 234 7.26 -5.31 35.01
C THR A 234 7.56 -4.12 35.91
N ALA A 235 6.73 -3.08 35.95
CA ALA A 235 6.90 -1.97 36.91
C ALA A 235 6.10 -2.17 38.21
N GLU A 236 4.91 -2.77 38.15
CA GLU A 236 4.07 -2.96 39.35
C GLU A 236 4.52 -4.18 40.18
N THR A 237 4.99 -5.26 39.56
CA THR A 237 5.44 -6.47 40.27
C THR A 237 6.81 -6.33 40.95
N LEU A 238 7.64 -5.36 40.57
CA LEU A 238 8.88 -5.03 41.29
C LEU A 238 8.61 -4.09 42.48
N HIS A 239 7.67 -3.15 42.35
CA HIS A 239 7.30 -2.25 43.44
C HIS A 239 6.53 -2.96 44.57
N GLU A 240 5.78 -4.02 44.23
CA GLU A 240 5.07 -4.85 45.22
C GLU A 240 6.02 -5.81 45.96
N ARG A 241 7.12 -6.25 45.31
CA ARG A 241 8.18 -7.03 45.97
C ARG A 241 9.01 -6.19 46.93
N GLU A 242 9.31 -4.92 46.61
CA GLU A 242 10.06 -4.04 47.52
C GLU A 242 9.26 -3.66 48.78
N ARG A 243 7.93 -3.52 48.68
CA ARG A 243 7.07 -3.31 49.86
C ARG A 243 7.02 -4.52 50.79
N PHE A 244 7.00 -5.73 50.26
CA PHE A 244 7.01 -6.95 51.08
C PHE A 244 8.35 -7.22 51.76
N THR A 245 9.49 -6.86 51.14
CA THR A 245 10.80 -6.94 51.82
C THR A 245 10.95 -5.92 52.95
N SER A 246 10.33 -4.74 52.85
CA SER A 246 10.40 -3.72 53.91
C SER A 246 9.57 -4.03 55.17
N LEU A 247 8.67 -5.02 55.09
CA LEU A 247 7.82 -5.46 56.23
C LEU A 247 8.41 -6.62 57.02
N LEU A 248 9.47 -7.27 56.52
CA LEU A 248 10.13 -8.39 57.20
C LEU A 248 11.38 -7.97 58.00
N ASP A 249 11.81 -6.71 57.91
CA ASP A 249 12.96 -6.15 58.63
C ASP A 249 12.57 -5.36 59.92
N LEU A 250 11.35 -5.55 60.44
CA LEU A 250 10.81 -4.80 61.59
C LEU A 250 10.24 -5.66 62.74
N THR A 251 10.71 -6.91 62.86
CA THR A 251 10.55 -7.79 64.04
C THR A 251 11.84 -8.51 64.33
#